data_AF-A0A4R4ZAX5-F1
#
_entry.id   AF-A0A4R4ZAX5-F1
#
_cell.length_a   1.000
_cell.length_b   1.000
_cell.length_c   1.000
_cell.angle_alpha   90.00
_cell.angle_beta   90.00
_cell.angle_gamma   90.00
#
_symmetry.space_group_name_H-M   'P 1'
#
loop_
_entity.id
_entity.type
_entity.pdbx_description
1 polymer ?
#
loop_
_entity_poly.entity_id
_entity_poly.type
_entity_poly.pdbx_seq_one_letter_code
_entity_poly.pdbx_strand_id
1 'polypeptide(L)'
;MRFTRRAAQGGVAVAATALVLAAPAAASTSGVTAKEGVCAMGQTLCNTTYGTGNSVKEIVAWRNTNVTAEIGFFEIFGPGTYKVTGPTSREQDHTFQVNASFPRGTLLCVTFWGKNANGSFTKYGGKNGNACTSTPIG
;
A
#
# COMPACT_ATOMS: atom_id res chain seq x y z
N MET A 1 -16.61 -86.45 -5.01
CA MET A 1 -15.71 -85.37 -4.56
C MET A 1 -16.17 -84.09 -5.28
N ARG A 2 -16.90 -83.18 -4.59
CA ARG A 2 -16.45 -81.84 -4.15
C ARG A 2 -15.76 -81.08 -5.32
N PHE A 3 -16.26 -79.98 -5.88
CA PHE A 3 -16.83 -78.78 -5.26
C PHE A 3 -17.91 -78.05 -6.10
N THR A 4 -18.61 -77.22 -5.35
CA THR A 4 -19.89 -76.52 -5.54
C THR A 4 -19.83 -75.23 -6.39
N ARG A 5 -21.02 -74.84 -6.85
CA ARG A 5 -21.41 -73.65 -7.63
C ARG A 5 -21.35 -72.30 -6.87
N ARG A 6 -21.34 -71.22 -7.68
CA ARG A 6 -21.96 -69.87 -7.48
C ARG A 6 -21.40 -69.01 -6.33
N ALA A 7 -21.53 -67.69 -6.28
CA ALA A 7 -21.82 -66.57 -7.18
C ALA A 7 -21.64 -65.31 -6.32
N ALA A 8 -21.43 -64.17 -6.99
CA ALA A 8 -21.46 -62.77 -6.53
C ALA A 8 -22.03 -62.43 -5.14
N GLN A 9 -21.38 -61.46 -4.48
CA GLN A 9 -21.92 -60.25 -3.80
C GLN A 9 -20.74 -59.62 -3.03
N GLY A 10 -20.31 -58.39 -3.27
CA GLY A 10 -21.13 -57.19 -3.23
C GLY A 10 -21.34 -56.80 -1.77
N GLY A 11 -20.32 -56.21 -1.15
CA GLY A 11 -20.35 -55.82 0.27
C GLY A 11 -19.55 -54.55 0.50
N VAL A 12 -20.27 -53.45 0.71
CA VAL A 12 -19.77 -52.13 1.09
C VAL A 12 -19.15 -52.21 2.48
N ALA A 13 -17.88 -51.84 2.62
CA ALA A 13 -17.27 -51.58 3.92
C ALA A 13 -17.04 -50.07 4.05
N VAL A 14 -17.93 -49.43 4.80
CA VAL A 14 -17.76 -48.07 5.30
C VAL A 14 -16.66 -48.12 6.37
N ALA A 15 -15.48 -47.60 6.04
CA ALA A 15 -14.45 -47.31 7.03
C ALA A 15 -14.39 -45.79 7.22
N ALA A 16 -15.06 -45.33 8.27
CA ALA A 16 -14.86 -44.00 8.81
C ALA A 16 -13.43 -43.95 9.39
N THR A 17 -12.59 -43.05 8.88
CA THR A 17 -11.31 -42.76 9.52
C THR A 17 -10.98 -41.28 9.38
N ALA A 18 -11.17 -40.60 10.50
CA ALA A 18 -10.53 -39.38 10.96
C ALA A 18 -10.29 -38.25 9.94
N LEU A 19 -11.14 -37.23 10.06
CA LEU A 19 -10.83 -35.84 9.77
C LEU A 19 -9.46 -35.48 10.42
N VAL A 20 -8.41 -35.36 9.63
CA VAL A 20 -7.24 -34.56 10.00
C VAL A 20 -7.33 -33.30 9.15
N LEU A 21 -7.91 -32.25 9.73
CA LEU A 21 -7.69 -30.87 9.30
C LEU A 21 -6.18 -30.62 9.43
N ALA A 22 -5.42 -30.95 8.40
CA ALA A 22 -4.13 -30.34 8.16
C ALA A 22 -4.43 -28.96 7.57
N ALA A 23 -4.77 -28.02 8.45
CA ALA A 23 -4.61 -26.62 8.15
C ALA A 23 -3.15 -26.44 7.70
N PRO A 24 -2.85 -25.92 6.50
CA PRO A 24 -1.69 -25.08 6.43
C PRO A 24 -1.99 -23.97 7.43
N ALA A 25 -1.29 -23.99 8.57
CA ALA A 25 -0.95 -22.77 9.26
C ALA A 25 -0.16 -21.93 8.26
N ALA A 26 -0.88 -21.29 7.33
CA ALA A 26 -0.43 -20.07 6.73
C ALA A 26 -0.35 -19.15 7.94
N ALA A 27 0.89 -18.98 8.42
CA ALA A 27 1.21 -18.01 9.42
C ALA A 27 0.49 -16.73 9.00
N SER A 28 -0.54 -16.37 9.76
CA SER A 28 -0.94 -15.00 9.90
C SER A 28 0.30 -14.33 10.50
N THR A 29 1.29 -14.00 9.68
CA THR A 29 2.03 -12.77 9.91
C THR A 29 0.92 -11.75 9.91
N SER A 30 0.43 -11.43 11.10
CA SER A 30 -0.24 -10.18 11.39
C SER A 30 0.72 -9.16 10.82
N GLY A 31 0.53 -8.84 9.54
CA GLY A 31 1.42 -8.00 8.78
C GLY A 31 1.23 -6.67 9.43
N VAL A 32 2.11 -6.35 10.37
CA VAL A 32 2.11 -5.05 11.02
C VAL A 32 2.15 -4.10 9.84
N THR A 33 1.04 -3.39 9.60
CA THR A 33 0.99 -2.36 8.58
C THR A 33 2.06 -1.38 9.00
N ALA A 34 3.21 -1.48 8.37
CA ALA A 34 4.33 -0.66 8.69
C ALA A 34 4.00 0.72 8.14
N LYS A 35 4.13 1.71 9.02
CA LYS A 35 3.75 3.09 8.80
C LYS A 35 4.97 3.94 9.04
N GLU A 36 5.32 4.75 8.06
CA GLU A 36 6.30 5.82 8.24
C GLU A 36 5.62 7.15 7.93
N GLY A 37 5.77 8.13 8.81
CA GLY A 37 5.23 9.47 8.65
C GLY A 37 6.32 10.51 8.81
N VAL A 38 6.43 11.41 7.84
CA VAL A 38 7.39 12.51 7.85
C VAL A 38 6.67 13.80 7.52
N CYS A 39 6.98 14.84 8.30
CA CYS A 39 6.67 16.22 7.96
C CYS A 39 7.97 17.01 7.85
N ALA A 40 8.17 17.72 6.73
CA ALA A 40 9.39 18.50 6.53
C ALA A 40 9.47 19.68 7.52
N MET A 41 10.67 20.03 8.03
CA MET A 41 10.87 21.15 8.96
C MET A 41 10.52 22.49 8.30
N GLY A 42 9.74 23.33 8.98
CA GLY A 42 8.99 24.45 8.38
C GLY A 42 7.53 24.10 8.02
N GLN A 43 7.18 22.81 8.19
CA GLN A 43 5.85 22.23 8.32
C GLN A 43 4.85 22.80 7.31
N THR A 44 5.11 22.55 6.04
CA THR A 44 4.23 22.92 4.92
C THR A 44 3.63 21.68 4.27
N LEU A 45 4.39 20.58 4.24
CA LEU A 45 4.01 19.33 3.58
C LEU A 45 4.42 18.13 4.42
N CYS A 46 3.54 17.13 4.43
CA CYS A 46 3.72 15.89 5.13
C CYS A 46 3.33 14.71 4.23
N ASN A 47 3.91 13.56 4.54
CA ASN A 47 3.74 12.30 3.84
C ASN A 47 3.66 11.17 4.87
N THR A 48 2.69 10.28 4.72
CA THR A 48 2.66 8.99 5.41
C THR A 48 2.54 7.87 4.40
N THR A 49 3.46 6.91 4.44
CA THR A 49 3.38 5.69 3.65
C THR A 49 2.92 4.53 4.51
N TYR A 50 1.95 3.78 4.01
CA TYR A 50 1.44 2.55 4.60
C TYR A 50 1.74 1.35 3.72
N GLY A 51 2.21 0.26 4.32
CA GLY A 51 2.61 -0.93 3.56
C GLY A 51 3.01 -2.11 4.43
N THR A 52 3.59 -3.11 3.79
CA THR A 52 4.14 -4.31 4.44
C THR A 52 5.42 -4.73 3.71
N GLY A 53 6.55 -4.78 4.43
CA GLY A 53 7.83 -5.31 3.94
C GLY A 53 8.41 -4.59 2.71
N ASN A 54 7.91 -4.94 1.52
CA ASN A 54 8.33 -4.42 0.21
C ASN A 54 7.16 -3.83 -0.59
N SER A 55 5.95 -3.81 -0.04
CA SER A 55 4.74 -3.39 -0.74
C SER A 55 4.15 -2.16 -0.08
N VAL A 56 3.93 -1.12 -0.88
CA VAL A 56 3.24 0.09 -0.46
C VAL A 56 1.80 0.03 -0.93
N LYS A 57 0.88 0.09 0.02
CA LYS A 57 -0.55 0.06 -0.23
C LYS A 57 -1.05 1.45 -0.57
N GLU A 58 -0.73 2.41 0.28
CA GLU A 58 -1.21 3.79 0.14
C GLU A 58 -0.21 4.81 0.68
N ILE A 59 -0.34 6.02 0.16
CA ILE A 59 0.39 7.19 0.61
C ILE A 59 -0.60 8.30 0.89
N VAL A 60 -0.55 8.86 2.09
CA VAL A 60 -1.32 10.03 2.49
C VAL A 60 -0.41 11.25 2.40
N ALA A 61 -0.75 12.17 1.51
CA ALA A 61 -0.11 13.44 1.33
C ALA A 61 -0.96 14.52 2.01
N TRP A 62 -0.37 15.44 2.77
CA TRP A 62 -1.13 16.60 3.26
C TRP A 62 -0.28 17.84 3.46
N ARG A 63 -0.92 19.00 3.29
CA ARG A 63 -0.35 20.29 3.63
C ARG A 63 -0.64 20.60 5.08
N ASN A 64 0.33 21.17 5.78
CA ASN A 64 0.07 21.70 7.11
C ASN A 64 -0.79 22.98 7.04
N THR A 65 -1.56 23.24 8.09
CA THR A 65 -2.64 24.24 8.18
C THR A 65 -2.25 25.69 7.91
N ASN A 66 -0.96 26.05 7.95
CA ASN A 66 -0.50 27.40 7.62
C ASN A 66 -0.49 27.71 6.11
N VAL A 67 -0.70 26.72 5.25
CA VAL A 67 -0.79 26.89 3.79
C VAL A 67 -2.25 26.97 3.39
N THR A 68 -2.79 28.18 3.45
CA THR A 68 -4.19 28.54 3.18
C THR A 68 -4.64 28.05 1.80
N ALA A 69 -5.77 27.32 1.71
CA ALA A 69 -6.69 27.09 0.59
C ALA A 69 -6.23 27.21 -0.88
N GLU A 70 -4.95 26.96 -1.21
CA GLU A 70 -4.47 26.99 -2.58
C GLU A 70 -5.10 25.86 -3.39
N ILE A 71 -5.49 26.17 -4.63
CA ILE A 71 -5.83 25.16 -5.64
C ILE A 71 -4.52 24.60 -6.17
N GLY A 72 -4.39 23.29 -6.20
CA GLY A 72 -3.20 22.62 -6.71
C GLY A 72 -3.40 21.12 -6.73
N PHE A 73 -2.32 20.38 -6.93
CA PHE A 73 -2.36 18.92 -6.84
C PHE A 73 -1.14 18.38 -6.09
N PHE A 74 -1.33 17.23 -5.45
CA PHE A 74 -0.23 16.45 -4.93
C PHE A 74 0.35 15.55 -6.03
N GLU A 75 1.64 15.28 -5.94
CA GLU A 75 2.31 14.32 -6.79
C GLU A 75 3.23 13.46 -5.95
N ILE A 76 3.12 12.15 -6.11
CA ILE A 76 4.07 11.18 -5.59
C ILE A 76 5.10 10.90 -6.67
N PHE A 77 6.36 10.86 -6.28
CA PHE A 77 7.45 10.38 -7.12
C PHE A 77 8.38 9.46 -6.32
N GLY A 78 8.96 8.50 -7.01
CA GLY A 78 9.82 7.47 -6.44
C GLY A 78 10.95 7.10 -7.41
N PRO A 79 11.63 5.96 -7.19
CA PRO A 79 12.72 5.53 -8.06
C PRO A 79 12.24 5.23 -9.48
N GLY A 80 13.17 5.33 -10.43
CA GLY A 80 12.90 5.13 -11.85
C GLY A 80 11.98 6.21 -12.39
N THR A 81 10.89 5.80 -13.05
CA THR A 81 9.87 6.68 -13.61
C THR A 81 8.57 6.66 -12.80
N TYR A 82 8.58 6.10 -11.58
CA TYR A 82 7.38 6.01 -10.78
C TYR A 82 6.89 7.41 -10.39
N LYS A 83 5.69 7.74 -10.85
CA LYS A 83 5.04 9.01 -10.59
C LYS A 83 3.53 8.84 -10.60
N VAL A 84 2.85 9.42 -9.61
CA VAL A 84 1.40 9.44 -9.54
C VAL A 84 0.94 10.85 -9.20
N THR A 85 0.09 11.42 -10.03
CA THR A 85 -0.45 12.77 -9.86
C THR A 85 -1.88 12.68 -9.36
N GLY A 86 -2.18 13.40 -8.28
CA GLY A 86 -3.51 13.48 -7.71
C GLY A 86 -4.40 14.46 -8.49
N PRO A 87 -5.69 14.56 -8.12
CA PRO A 87 -6.58 15.55 -8.71
C PRO A 87 -6.13 16.97 -8.37
N THR A 88 -6.41 17.91 -9.27
CA THR A 88 -6.32 19.33 -8.94
C THR A 88 -7.50 19.72 -8.08
N SER A 89 -7.26 20.09 -6.84
CA SER A 89 -8.28 20.35 -5.83
C SER A 89 -7.85 21.46 -4.86
N ARG A 90 -8.78 21.88 -4.00
CA ARG A 90 -8.49 22.70 -2.80
C ARG A 90 -8.21 21.86 -1.57
N GLU A 91 -8.35 20.54 -1.67
CA GLU A 91 -8.14 19.60 -0.57
C GLU A 91 -6.79 19.84 0.12
N GLN A 92 -6.81 19.79 1.44
CA GLN A 92 -5.61 19.94 2.25
C GLN A 92 -4.75 18.68 2.20
N ASP A 93 -5.38 17.54 1.96
CA ASP A 93 -4.81 16.21 1.95
C ASP A 93 -5.33 15.37 0.77
N HIS A 94 -4.56 14.36 0.40
CA HIS A 94 -4.98 13.39 -0.61
C HIS A 94 -4.37 12.02 -0.32
N THR A 95 -5.19 10.99 -0.40
CA THR A 95 -4.76 9.59 -0.25
C THR A 95 -4.63 8.95 -1.62
N PHE A 96 -3.40 8.53 -1.93
CA PHE A 96 -3.08 7.79 -3.13
C PHE A 96 -3.11 6.30 -2.85
N GLN A 97 -3.90 5.56 -3.63
CA GLN A 97 -3.81 4.10 -3.67
C GLN A 97 -2.66 3.71 -4.60
N VAL A 98 -1.57 3.23 -4.01
CA VAL A 98 -0.31 2.91 -4.71
C VAL A 98 -0.29 1.46 -5.14
N ASN A 99 -0.57 0.54 -4.21
CA ASN A 99 -0.59 -0.92 -4.42
C ASN A 99 0.58 -1.43 -5.30
N ALA A 100 1.80 -0.98 -4.99
CA ALA A 100 3.00 -1.28 -5.76
C ALA A 100 4.15 -1.72 -4.84
N SER A 101 5.03 -2.57 -5.36
CA SER A 101 6.21 -3.02 -4.63
C SER A 101 7.45 -2.21 -4.98
N PHE A 102 8.23 -1.88 -3.96
CA PHE A 102 9.51 -1.20 -4.10
C PHE A 102 10.58 -1.91 -3.23
N PRO A 103 11.87 -1.83 -3.60
CA PRO A 103 12.93 -2.29 -2.73
C PRO A 103 12.85 -1.66 -1.33
N ARG A 104 13.31 -2.38 -0.31
CA ARG A 104 13.36 -1.87 1.07
C ARG A 104 14.22 -0.62 1.17
N GLY A 105 13.78 0.36 1.96
CA GLY A 105 14.46 1.64 2.14
C GLY A 105 14.33 2.61 0.95
N THR A 106 13.52 2.28 -0.04
CA THR A 106 13.23 3.18 -1.17
C THR A 106 12.50 4.41 -0.67
N LEU A 107 12.95 5.59 -1.08
CA LEU A 107 12.25 6.84 -0.77
C LEU A 107 11.07 7.05 -1.73
N LEU A 108 9.90 7.27 -1.15
CA LEU A 108 8.72 7.77 -1.84
C LEU A 108 8.43 9.17 -1.32
N CYS A 109 8.39 10.11 -2.24
CA CYS A 109 8.30 11.53 -1.93
C CYS A 109 7.01 12.11 -2.45
N VAL A 110 6.40 12.96 -1.65
CA VAL A 110 5.25 13.78 -2.03
C VAL A 110 5.75 15.19 -2.31
N THR A 111 5.17 15.83 -3.32
CA THR A 111 5.23 17.28 -3.49
C THR A 111 3.85 17.86 -3.77
N PHE A 112 3.71 19.17 -3.59
CA PHE A 112 2.50 19.91 -3.95
C PHE A 112 2.83 20.94 -5.02
N TRP A 113 1.96 21.02 -6.03
CA TRP A 113 2.05 21.98 -7.13
C TRP A 113 0.87 22.94 -7.04
N GLY A 114 1.15 24.20 -6.67
CA GLY A 114 0.15 25.25 -6.57
C GLY A 114 -0.17 25.84 -7.94
N LYS A 115 -1.46 26.11 -8.19
CA LYS A 115 -1.93 26.76 -9.42
C LYS A 115 -1.75 28.27 -9.32
N ASN A 116 -1.05 28.84 -10.29
CA ASN A 116 -0.85 30.28 -10.44
C ASN A 116 -2.06 30.95 -11.09
N ALA A 117 -2.16 32.28 -10.92
CA ALA A 117 -3.22 33.08 -11.54
C ALA A 117 -3.25 32.96 -13.08
N ASN A 118 -2.10 32.74 -13.71
CA ASN A 118 -1.97 32.52 -15.16
C ASN A 118 -2.31 31.08 -15.59
N GLY A 119 -2.77 30.22 -14.67
CA GLY A 119 -3.15 28.84 -14.95
C GLY A 119 -1.99 27.83 -14.97
N SER A 120 -0.73 28.29 -14.88
CA SER A 120 0.43 27.40 -14.74
C SER A 120 0.51 26.81 -13.32
N PHE A 121 1.34 25.78 -13.15
CA PHE A 121 1.60 25.18 -11.85
C PHE A 121 3.06 25.40 -11.43
N THR A 122 3.25 25.79 -10.18
CA THR A 122 4.58 25.92 -9.57
C THR A 122 4.67 24.99 -8.38
N LYS A 123 5.77 24.25 -8.34
CA LYS A 123 6.12 23.43 -7.19
C LYS A 123 6.25 24.33 -5.97
N TYR A 124 5.65 23.91 -4.86
CA TYR A 124 5.71 24.69 -3.63
C TYR A 124 7.17 24.87 -3.18
N GLY A 125 7.61 26.13 -3.06
CA GLY A 125 9.01 26.51 -3.00
C GLY A 125 9.56 26.68 -1.60
N GLY A 126 10.42 25.75 -1.18
CA GLY A 126 11.35 25.88 -0.05
C GLY A 126 12.41 24.79 -0.19
N LYS A 127 13.68 25.06 0.17
CA LYS A 127 14.71 24.01 0.24
C LYS A 127 14.13 22.87 1.08
N ASN A 128 13.85 21.70 0.48
CA ASN A 128 13.06 20.59 1.03
C ASN A 128 11.52 20.61 0.81
N GLY A 129 11.03 21.15 -0.31
CA GLY A 129 9.60 21.17 -0.71
C GLY A 129 8.98 19.79 -1.04
N ASN A 130 9.57 18.72 -0.53
CA ASN A 130 9.06 17.37 -0.62
C ASN A 130 9.01 16.77 0.79
N ALA A 131 8.00 15.95 1.07
CA ALA A 131 7.97 15.09 2.24
C ALA A 131 8.22 13.66 1.78
N CYS A 132 9.33 13.06 2.21
CA CYS A 132 9.73 11.72 1.79
C CYS A 132 9.66 10.76 2.97
N THR A 133 9.15 9.57 2.71
CA THR A 133 9.14 8.43 3.63
C THR A 133 9.84 7.27 2.94
N SER A 134 10.51 6.41 3.71
CA SER A 134 11.02 5.16 3.15
C SER A 134 9.91 4.12 3.01
N THR A 135 10.12 3.12 2.16
CA THR A 135 9.21 1.97 2.11
C THR A 135 9.21 1.27 3.47
N PRO A 136 8.03 1.03 4.06
CA PRO A 136 7.96 0.61 5.44
C PRO A 136 8.72 -0.69 5.70
N ILE A 137 9.66 -0.62 6.65
CA ILE A 137 10.42 -1.78 7.10
C ILE A 137 9.55 -2.48 8.14
N GLY A 138 8.79 -3.48 7.68
CA GLY A 138 8.13 -4.44 8.57
C GLY A 138 9.14 -5.29 9.33
#